data_AF-A0A180FXQ4-F1
#
_entry.id   AF-A0A180FXQ4-F1
#
_cell.length_a   1.000
_cell.length_b   1.000
_cell.length_c   1.000
_cell.angle_alpha   90.00
_cell.angle_beta   90.00
_cell.angle_gamma   90.00
#
_symmetry.space_group_name_H-M   'P 1'
#
loop_
_entity.id
_entity.type
_entity.pdbx_description
1 polymer ?
#
loop_
_entity_poly.entity_id
_entity_poly.type
_entity_poly.pdbx_seq_one_letter_code
_entity_poly.pdbx_strand_id
1 'polypeptide(L)'
;MKRAIEALSRTLEEGEENGAAETASELLILLNSNTMFIELVLRHHGLWARFDGAVITNPARWDPENADRLLLRRRVDAQESQHGCTLGCSTNMCKAAELIAYLERCGPSKPFNRIAYIGNRDNDYCPISRVLKFGDVALVRSRRELARRIEAETAKGK
;
A
#
# COMPACT_ATOMS: atom_id res chain seq x y z
N MET A 1 -12.90 -2.45 2.74
CA MET A 1 -11.66 -3.24 2.60
C MET A 1 -11.98 -4.73 2.67
N LYS A 2 -12.53 -5.25 3.78
CA LYS A 2 -12.95 -6.66 3.91
C LYS A 2 -13.68 -7.23 2.70
N ARG A 3 -14.86 -6.67 2.34
CA ARG A 3 -15.65 -7.16 1.19
C ARG A 3 -14.89 -7.15 -0.14
N ALA A 4 -13.98 -6.20 -0.34
CA ALA A 4 -13.17 -6.11 -1.55
C ALA A 4 -12.05 -7.16 -1.57
N ILE A 5 -11.43 -7.42 -0.40
CA ILE A 5 -10.42 -8.48 -0.26
C ILE A 5 -11.07 -9.85 -0.35
N GLU A 6 -12.24 -10.05 0.27
CA GLU A 6 -13.04 -11.29 0.13
C GLU A 6 -13.49 -11.49 -1.32
N ALA A 7 -13.91 -10.44 -2.02
CA ALA A 7 -14.26 -10.54 -3.44
C ALA A 7 -13.03 -10.89 -4.29
N LEU A 8 -11.88 -10.23 -4.08
CA LEU A 8 -10.63 -10.56 -4.76
C LEU A 8 -10.19 -12.00 -4.47
N SER A 9 -10.30 -12.46 -3.22
CA SER A 9 -9.91 -13.82 -2.83
C SER A 9 -10.80 -14.85 -3.50
N ARG A 10 -12.13 -14.66 -3.48
CA ARG A 10 -13.07 -15.54 -4.21
C ARG A 10 -12.78 -15.58 -5.71
N THR A 11 -12.52 -14.43 -6.33
CA THR A 11 -12.22 -14.37 -7.77
C THR A 11 -10.90 -15.07 -8.12
N LEU A 12 -9.93 -15.08 -7.21
CA LEU A 12 -8.69 -15.86 -7.39
C LEU A 12 -8.96 -17.37 -7.26
N GLU A 13 -9.72 -17.79 -6.24
CA GLU A 13 -10.13 -19.18 -6.03
C GLU A 13 -10.98 -19.71 -7.21
N GLU A 14 -11.95 -18.94 -7.69
CA GLU A 14 -12.79 -19.28 -8.86
C GLU A 14 -11.97 -19.31 -10.17
N GLY A 15 -10.90 -18.52 -10.27
CA GLY A 15 -10.00 -18.52 -11.43
C GLY A 15 -9.16 -19.80 -11.53
N GLU A 16 -8.73 -20.33 -10.38
CA GLU A 16 -8.01 -21.61 -10.26
C GLU A 16 -8.90 -22.79 -10.67
N GLU A 17 -10.18 -22.80 -10.25
CA GLU A 17 -11.13 -23.87 -10.61
C GLU A 17 -11.49 -23.92 -12.10
N ASN A 18 -11.50 -22.76 -12.77
CA ASN A 18 -11.92 -22.66 -14.18
C ASN A 18 -10.79 -22.87 -15.20
N GLY A 19 -9.58 -23.24 -14.76
CA GLY A 19 -8.45 -23.45 -15.66
C GLY A 19 -8.00 -22.18 -16.40
N ALA A 20 -8.32 -21.00 -15.86
CA ALA A 20 -7.75 -19.75 -16.34
C ALA A 20 -6.23 -19.75 -16.10
N ALA A 21 -5.45 -19.07 -16.94
CA ALA A 21 -4.03 -18.91 -16.73
C ALA A 21 -3.78 -18.42 -15.29
N GLU A 22 -2.96 -19.15 -14.53
CA GLU A 22 -2.71 -18.90 -13.11
C GLU A 22 -2.23 -17.44 -12.91
N THR A 23 -3.12 -16.58 -12.42
CA THR A 23 -2.80 -15.18 -12.12
C THR A 23 -2.28 -15.06 -10.70
N ALA A 24 -1.00 -15.39 -10.51
CA ALA A 24 -0.32 -15.17 -9.23
C ALA A 24 -0.31 -13.68 -8.87
N SER A 25 -1.09 -13.30 -7.85
CA SER A 25 -1.22 -11.93 -7.37
C SER A 25 -0.68 -11.79 -5.95
N GLU A 26 0.37 -10.99 -5.80
CA GLU A 26 0.90 -10.56 -4.51
C GLU A 26 0.17 -9.30 -4.04
N LEU A 27 -0.14 -9.25 -2.74
CA LEU A 27 -0.83 -8.11 -2.15
C LEU A 27 0.13 -7.34 -1.24
N LEU A 28 0.14 -6.01 -1.38
CA LEU A 28 0.94 -5.10 -0.57
C LEU A 28 0.04 -4.07 0.10
N ILE A 29 0.23 -3.86 1.41
CA ILE A 29 -0.35 -2.72 2.12
C ILE A 29 0.71 -1.66 2.32
N LEU A 30 0.41 -0.45 1.83
CA LEU A 30 1.25 0.72 1.99
C LEU A 30 0.43 1.85 2.63
N LEU A 31 0.55 2.01 3.94
CA LEU A 31 -0.39 2.83 4.72
C LEU A 31 0.30 3.67 5.80
N ASN A 32 -0.14 4.91 5.95
CA ASN A 32 0.25 5.77 7.07
C ASN A 32 -0.69 5.50 8.26
N SER A 33 -0.50 4.37 8.93
CA SER A 33 -1.19 3.98 10.16
C SER A 33 -0.15 3.45 11.15
N ASN A 34 -0.34 2.26 11.73
CA ASN A 34 0.67 1.56 12.50
C ASN A 34 0.47 0.03 12.44
N THR A 35 1.55 -0.71 12.68
CA THR A 35 1.57 -2.19 12.61
C THR A 35 0.51 -2.83 13.49
N MET A 36 0.40 -2.42 14.76
CA MET A 36 -0.59 -2.98 15.71
C MET A 36 -2.04 -2.82 15.24
N PHE A 37 -2.41 -1.64 14.74
CA PHE A 37 -3.77 -1.38 14.24
C PHE A 37 -4.07 -2.16 12.97
N ILE A 38 -3.13 -2.19 12.01
CA ILE A 38 -3.32 -2.93 10.76
C ILE A 38 -3.45 -4.43 11.05
N GLU A 39 -2.57 -4.97 11.89
CA GLU A 39 -2.61 -6.37 12.29
C GLU A 39 -3.95 -6.72 12.96
N LEU A 40 -4.42 -5.89 13.90
CA LEU A 40 -5.72 -6.07 14.55
C LEU A 40 -6.86 -6.17 13.51
N VAL A 41 -6.92 -5.23 12.57
CA VAL A 41 -7.98 -5.19 11.55
C VAL A 41 -7.89 -6.40 10.61
N LEU A 42 -6.69 -6.77 10.18
CA LEU A 42 -6.49 -7.90 9.28
C LEU A 42 -6.83 -9.23 9.98
N ARG A 43 -6.39 -9.42 11.23
CA ARG A 43 -6.73 -10.62 12.03
C ARG A 43 -8.23 -10.72 12.28
N HIS A 44 -8.87 -9.62 12.67
CA HIS A 44 -10.32 -9.57 12.88
C HIS A 44 -11.11 -10.00 11.63
N HIS A 45 -10.55 -9.78 10.45
CA HIS A 45 -11.15 -10.17 9.18
C HIS A 45 -10.62 -11.47 8.58
N GLY A 46 -9.70 -12.18 9.24
CA GLY A 46 -9.11 -13.42 8.73
C GLY A 46 -8.15 -13.22 7.54
N LEU A 47 -7.61 -12.01 7.38
CA LEU A 47 -6.81 -11.61 6.21
C LEU A 47 -5.30 -11.53 6.49
N TRP A 48 -4.88 -11.73 7.74
CA TRP A 48 -3.47 -11.56 8.14
C TRP A 48 -2.52 -12.40 7.28
N ALA A 49 -2.79 -13.69 7.12
CA ALA A 49 -1.96 -14.60 6.34
C ALA A 49 -1.77 -14.16 4.87
N ARG A 50 -2.71 -13.38 4.31
CA ARG A 50 -2.64 -12.92 2.92
C ARG A 50 -1.72 -11.71 2.74
N PHE A 51 -1.39 -11.01 3.81
CA PHE A 51 -0.54 -9.82 3.83
C PHE A 51 0.70 -9.98 4.72
N ASP A 52 0.95 -11.18 5.24
CA ASP A 52 2.08 -11.42 6.14
C ASP A 52 3.40 -11.09 5.43
N GLY A 53 4.26 -10.30 6.08
CA GLY A 53 5.47 -9.75 5.46
C GLY A 53 5.27 -8.68 4.38
N ALA A 54 4.03 -8.37 3.98
CA ALA A 54 3.69 -7.40 2.93
C ALA A 54 2.90 -6.18 3.46
N VAL A 55 3.19 -5.77 4.70
CA VAL A 55 2.65 -4.54 5.31
C VAL A 55 3.77 -3.54 5.55
N ILE A 56 3.72 -2.41 4.84
CA ILE A 56 4.63 -1.28 5.00
C ILE A 56 3.87 -0.15 5.69
N THR A 57 4.22 0.10 6.95
CA THR A 57 3.62 1.16 7.78
C THR A 57 4.57 1.60 8.91
N ASN A 58 4.09 2.46 9.80
CA ASN A 58 4.82 2.89 10.99
C ASN A 58 4.90 1.75 12.04
N PRO A 59 6.08 1.47 12.61
CA PRO A 59 6.21 0.46 13.66
C PRO A 59 5.51 0.92 14.95
N ALA A 60 4.81 -0.01 15.61
CA ALA A 60 4.22 0.17 16.91
C ALA A 60 4.37 -1.11 17.73
N ARG A 61 4.48 -0.96 19.05
CA ARG A 61 4.50 -2.08 19.98
C ARG A 61 3.95 -1.65 21.33
N TRP A 62 3.34 -2.57 22.06
CA TRP A 62 3.03 -2.32 23.47
C TRP A 62 4.33 -2.14 24.25
N ASP A 63 4.29 -1.24 25.22
CA ASP A 63 5.42 -0.99 26.10
C ASP A 63 5.61 -2.16 27.08
N PRO A 64 6.80 -2.80 27.11
CA PRO A 64 7.08 -3.89 28.04
C PRO A 64 6.98 -3.49 29.52
N GLU A 65 7.17 -2.21 29.84
CA GLU A 65 7.16 -1.69 31.23
C GLU A 65 5.79 -1.11 31.63
N ASN A 66 4.91 -0.85 30.67
CA ASN A 66 3.57 -0.32 30.90
C ASN A 66 2.58 -0.87 29.85
N ALA A 67 1.84 -1.91 30.24
CA ALA A 67 0.96 -2.64 29.31
C ALA A 67 -0.13 -1.78 28.63
N ASP A 68 -0.50 -0.64 29.23
CA ASP A 68 -1.53 0.26 28.70
C ASP A 68 -0.94 1.34 27.75
N ARG A 69 0.38 1.35 27.54
CA ARG A 69 1.06 2.32 26.68
C ARG A 69 1.45 1.69 25.34
N LEU A 70 0.95 2.26 24.25
CA LEU A 70 1.39 1.92 22.89
C LEU A 70 2.55 2.84 22.45
N LEU A 71 3.70 2.24 22.17
CA LEU A 71 4.86 2.95 21.62
C LEU A 71 4.76 2.99 20.09
N LEU A 72 4.50 4.18 19.53
CA LEU A 72 4.45 4.42 18.10
C LEU A 72 5.71 5.16 17.64
N ARG A 73 6.32 4.72 16.54
CA ARG A 73 7.43 5.46 15.89
C ARG A 73 7.11 5.69 14.43
N ARG A 74 7.65 6.78 13.87
CA ARG A 74 7.60 7.00 12.43
C ARG A 74 8.46 5.96 11.73
N ARG A 75 8.11 5.63 10.49
CA ARG A 75 8.92 4.75 9.67
C ARG A 75 10.25 5.40 9.25
N VAL A 76 10.19 6.64 8.76
CA VAL A 76 11.35 7.54 8.65
C VAL A 76 11.38 8.37 9.92
N ASP A 77 12.41 8.19 10.72
CA ASP A 77 12.53 8.83 12.02
C ASP A 77 12.64 10.37 11.86
N ALA A 78 12.23 11.12 12.88
CA ALA A 78 12.29 12.59 12.84
C ALA A 78 13.73 13.13 12.98
N GLN A 79 14.63 12.35 13.58
CA GLN A 79 16.05 12.67 13.73
C GLN A 79 16.89 12.24 12.51
N GLU A 80 16.33 11.42 11.62
CA GLU A 80 16.99 10.96 10.40
C GLU A 80 16.84 11.94 9.23
N SER A 81 17.64 11.74 8.19
CA SER A 81 17.50 12.46 6.92
C SER A 81 16.13 12.22 6.30
N GLN A 82 15.39 13.30 6.08
CA GLN A 82 14.03 13.23 5.53
C GLN A 82 14.07 12.93 4.02
N HIS A 83 13.11 12.15 3.53
CA HIS A 83 13.06 11.64 2.16
C HIS A 83 12.83 12.69 1.04
N GLY A 84 12.71 13.99 1.36
CA GLY A 84 12.65 15.08 0.38
C GLY A 84 11.52 15.00 -0.66
N CYS A 85 10.41 14.30 -0.39
CA CYS A 85 9.39 14.06 -1.41
C CYS A 85 8.60 15.34 -1.71
N THR A 86 8.60 15.73 -2.99
CA THR A 86 7.90 16.93 -3.48
C THR A 86 6.45 16.68 -3.92
N LEU A 87 5.95 15.44 -3.83
CA LEU A 87 4.59 15.07 -4.25
C LEU A 87 3.62 14.87 -3.07
N GLY A 88 3.87 15.46 -1.91
CA GLY A 88 2.90 15.45 -0.80
C GLY A 88 2.89 14.17 0.03
N CYS A 89 3.96 13.37 -0.01
CA CYS A 89 4.13 12.31 0.99
C CYS A 89 4.32 12.94 2.38
N SER A 90 3.69 12.35 3.39
CA SER A 90 3.89 12.73 4.78
C SER A 90 5.33 12.42 5.21
N THR A 91 5.86 13.22 6.15
CA THR A 91 7.25 13.11 6.62
C THR A 91 7.64 11.71 7.11
N ASN A 92 6.68 10.95 7.62
CA ASN A 92 6.94 9.62 8.15
C ASN A 92 7.30 8.58 7.08
N MET A 93 6.93 8.74 5.81
CA MET A 93 7.31 7.81 4.73
C MET A 93 6.96 8.34 3.33
N CYS A 94 7.83 8.05 2.36
CA CYS A 94 7.52 8.24 0.94
C CYS A 94 6.96 6.96 0.32
N LYS A 95 5.67 6.96 -0.01
CA LYS A 95 4.99 5.78 -0.58
C LYS A 95 5.62 5.27 -1.89
N ALA A 96 6.03 6.16 -2.80
CA ALA A 96 6.72 5.72 -4.02
C ALA A 96 8.05 5.02 -3.72
N ALA A 97 8.87 5.59 -2.81
CA ALA A 97 10.16 5.01 -2.46
C ALA A 97 10.01 3.62 -1.83
N GLU A 98 9.03 3.45 -0.95
CA GLU A 98 8.72 2.15 -0.34
C GLU A 98 8.21 1.12 -1.36
N LEU A 99 7.38 1.55 -2.31
CA LEU A 99 6.91 0.68 -3.38
C LEU A 99 8.06 0.25 -4.30
N ILE A 100 8.95 1.17 -4.68
CA ILE A 100 10.15 0.86 -5.46
C ILE A 100 11.02 -0.15 -4.71
N ALA A 101 11.34 0.12 -3.43
CA ALA A 101 12.13 -0.78 -2.61
C ALA A 101 11.48 -2.16 -2.44
N TYR A 102 10.15 -2.24 -2.39
CA TYR A 102 9.43 -3.51 -2.39
C TYR A 102 9.60 -4.28 -3.70
N LEU A 103 9.39 -3.61 -4.85
CA LEU A 103 9.54 -4.21 -6.17
C LEU A 103 10.97 -4.70 -6.42
N GLU A 104 11.98 -3.94 -5.96
CA GLU A 104 13.39 -4.33 -6.03
C GLU A 104 13.69 -5.58 -5.20
N ARG A 105 13.11 -5.70 -3.98
CA ARG A 105 13.28 -6.89 -3.12
C ARG A 105 12.64 -8.15 -3.70
N CYS A 106 11.53 -8.03 -4.43
CA CYS A 106 10.93 -9.16 -5.13
C CYS A 106 11.85 -9.75 -6.21
N GLY A 107 12.78 -8.92 -6.73
CA GLY A 107 13.84 -9.34 -7.63
C GLY A 107 13.37 -9.59 -9.08
N PRO A 108 14.32 -9.69 -10.04
CA PRO A 108 14.01 -9.92 -11.45
C PRO A 108 13.43 -11.30 -11.75
N SER A 109 13.50 -12.24 -10.80
CA SER A 109 12.93 -13.59 -10.92
C SER A 109 11.42 -13.65 -10.70
N LYS A 110 10.82 -12.60 -10.14
CA LYS A 110 9.36 -12.44 -9.99
C LYS A 110 8.90 -11.04 -10.44
N PRO A 111 9.00 -10.71 -11.73
CA PRO A 111 8.57 -9.41 -12.22
C PRO A 111 7.05 -9.29 -12.16
N PHE A 112 6.56 -8.14 -11.70
CA PHE A 112 5.15 -7.80 -11.79
C PHE A 112 4.83 -7.33 -13.20
N ASN A 113 3.93 -8.04 -13.89
CA ASN A 113 3.47 -7.66 -15.23
C ASN A 113 2.56 -6.44 -15.21
N ARG A 114 1.80 -6.25 -14.14
CA ARG A 114 0.84 -5.15 -13.91
C ARG A 114 0.78 -4.80 -12.44
N ILE A 115 0.53 -3.53 -12.15
CA ILE A 115 0.22 -3.02 -10.81
C ILE A 115 -1.19 -2.43 -10.83
N ALA A 116 -2.02 -2.87 -9.87
CA ALA A 116 -3.28 -2.22 -9.53
C ALA A 116 -3.13 -1.48 -8.21
N TYR A 117 -3.00 -0.15 -8.26
CA TYR A 117 -2.85 0.68 -7.07
C TYR A 117 -4.21 1.17 -6.56
N ILE A 118 -4.52 0.95 -5.29
CA ILE A 118 -5.79 1.38 -4.67
C ILE A 118 -5.51 2.47 -3.63
N GLY A 119 -6.11 3.65 -3.79
CA GLY A 119 -5.83 4.80 -2.92
C GLY A 119 -6.94 5.84 -2.88
N ASN A 120 -6.84 6.77 -1.93
CA ASN A 120 -7.84 7.84 -1.79
C ASN A 120 -7.34 9.15 -1.18
N ARG A 121 -6.12 9.18 -0.63
CA ARG A 121 -5.54 10.36 0.02
C ARG A 121 -4.52 11.01 -0.89
N ASP A 122 -4.24 12.29 -0.65
CA ASP A 122 -3.28 13.04 -1.46
C ASP A 122 -1.90 12.35 -1.59
N ASN A 123 -1.39 11.76 -0.51
CA ASN A 123 -0.09 11.08 -0.49
C ASN A 123 -0.03 9.80 -1.34
N ASP A 124 -1.15 9.29 -1.83
CA ASP A 124 -1.23 8.16 -2.77
C ASP A 124 -0.91 8.59 -4.21
N TYR A 125 -0.91 9.88 -4.52
CA TYR A 125 -0.55 10.38 -5.86
C TYR A 125 0.92 10.07 -6.19
N CYS A 126 1.79 10.10 -5.18
CA CYS A 126 3.22 9.89 -5.34
C CYS A 126 3.58 8.56 -6.03
N PRO A 127 3.14 7.39 -5.55
CA PRO A 127 3.39 6.12 -6.24
C PRO A 127 2.68 6.02 -7.59
N ILE A 128 1.47 6.58 -7.72
CA ILE A 128 0.74 6.60 -9.00
C ILE A 128 1.55 7.34 -10.08
N SER A 129 2.09 8.50 -9.75
CA SER A 129 2.82 9.35 -10.70
C SER A 129 4.25 8.89 -10.97
N ARG A 130 4.92 8.24 -10.01
CA ARG A 130 6.35 7.90 -10.14
C ARG A 130 6.65 6.44 -10.47
N VAL A 131 5.72 5.53 -10.19
CA VAL A 131 6.00 4.09 -10.24
C VAL A 131 5.15 3.37 -11.27
N LEU A 132 3.87 3.75 -11.40
CA LEU A 132 2.99 3.11 -12.37
C LEU A 132 3.42 3.42 -13.81
N LYS A 133 3.31 2.41 -14.66
CA LYS A 133 3.71 2.43 -16.07
C LYS A 133 2.48 2.30 -16.97
N PHE A 134 2.70 2.44 -18.28
CA PHE A 134 1.65 2.18 -19.25
C PHE A 134 1.06 0.77 -19.07
N GLY A 135 -0.26 0.71 -18.89
CA GLY A 135 -0.99 -0.52 -18.60
C GLY A 135 -1.25 -0.76 -17.11
N ASP A 136 -0.56 -0.11 -16.19
CA ASP A 136 -0.96 -0.16 -14.79
C ASP A 136 -2.26 0.61 -14.56
N VAL A 137 -2.98 0.26 -13.49
CA VAL A 137 -4.28 0.86 -13.18
C VAL A 137 -4.27 1.47 -11.78
N ALA A 138 -4.81 2.69 -11.68
CA ALA A 138 -5.08 3.34 -10.40
C ALA A 138 -6.58 3.29 -10.11
N LEU A 139 -6.97 2.59 -9.05
CA LEU A 139 -8.33 2.48 -8.56
C LEU A 139 -8.54 3.50 -7.45
N VAL A 140 -9.09 4.65 -7.84
CA VAL A 140 -9.18 5.84 -6.99
C VAL A 140 -10.61 6.07 -6.53
N ARG A 141 -10.78 6.35 -5.24
CA ARG A 141 -12.11 6.71 -4.71
C ARG A 141 -12.55 8.07 -5.24
N SER A 142 -13.60 8.08 -6.05
CA SER A 142 -14.21 9.28 -6.64
C SER A 142 -14.54 10.35 -5.59
N ARG A 143 -14.45 11.63 -5.97
CA ARG A 143 -14.82 12.80 -5.14
C ARG A 143 -14.02 12.94 -3.82
N ARG A 144 -12.80 12.40 -3.79
CA ARG A 144 -11.85 12.54 -2.66
C ARG A 144 -10.59 13.26 -3.13
N GLU A 145 -9.69 13.54 -2.18
CA GLU A 145 -8.43 14.26 -2.41
C GLU A 145 -7.64 13.71 -3.60
N LEU A 146 -7.40 12.40 -3.64
CA LEU A 146 -6.63 11.78 -4.72
C LEU A 146 -7.27 11.97 -6.09
N ALA A 147 -8.59 11.77 -6.20
CA ALA A 147 -9.32 11.95 -7.46
C ALA A 147 -9.18 13.39 -7.98
N ARG A 148 -9.44 14.37 -7.11
CA ARG A 148 -9.31 15.80 -7.45
C ARG A 148 -7.89 16.17 -7.85
N ARG A 149 -6.88 15.59 -7.19
CA ARG A 149 -5.49 15.83 -7.54
C ARG A 149 -5.12 15.27 -8.90
N ILE A 150 -5.55 14.04 -9.21
CA ILE A 150 -5.30 13.44 -10.54
C ILE A 150 -5.95 14.30 -11.62
N GLU A 151 -7.23 14.66 -11.46
CA GLU A 151 -7.93 15.55 -12.39
C GLU A 151 -7.17 16.87 -12.61
N ALA A 152 -6.70 17.50 -11.52
CA ALA A 152 -5.97 18.76 -11.57
C ALA A 152 -4.58 18.65 -12.23
N GLU A 153 -3.85 17.55 -12.02
CA GLU A 153 -2.54 17.34 -12.65
C GLU A 153 -2.68 16.92 -14.12
N THR A 154 -3.67 16.09 -14.47
CA THR A 154 -3.99 15.75 -15.87
C THR A 154 -4.40 16.98 -16.66
N ALA A 155 -5.18 17.90 -16.06
CA ALA A 155 -5.52 19.18 -16.70
C ALA A 155 -4.29 20.06 -16.99
N LYS A 156 -3.17 19.85 -16.30
CA LYS A 156 -1.88 20.54 -16.54
C LYS A 156 -0.99 19.80 -17.54
N GLY A 157 -1.46 18.69 -18.13
CA GLY A 157 -0.69 17.86 -19.05
C GLY A 157 0.41 17.02 -18.37
N LYS A 158 0.26 16.73 -17.08
CA LYS A 158 1.16 15.88 -16.30
C LYS A 158 0.56 14.52 -16.02
#